data_AF-J9C8T8-F1
#
_entry.id   AF-J9C8T8-F1
#
_cell.length_a   1.000
_cell.length_b   1.000
_cell.length_c   1.000
_cell.angle_alpha   90.00
_cell.angle_beta   90.00
_cell.angle_gamma   90.00
#
_symmetry.space_group_name_H-M   'P 1'
#
loop_
_entity.id
_entity.type
_entity.pdbx_description
1 polymer ?
#
loop_
_entity_poly.entity_id
_entity_poly.type
_entity_poly.pdbx_seq_one_letter_code
_entity_poly.pdbx_strand_id
1 'polypeptide(L)' 'MDIKSSGTDTVILGIDPGTYILGYGVIRVYRNKPVYVDMGVIDLRKIGTHFEKIAEIYRQVDKLIGRFHPDILSIES' A
#
# COMPACT_ATOMS: atom_id res chain seq x y z
N MET A 1 32.50 15.49 11.54
CA MET A 1 31.16 15.55 12.17
C MET A 1 30.17 15.16 11.10
N ASP A 2 29.57 13.99 11.23
CA ASP A 2 28.22 13.67 10.72
C ASP A 2 27.81 12.39 11.44
N ILE A 3 27.07 12.57 12.54
CA ILE A 3 26.47 11.47 13.27
C ILE A 3 25.41 10.88 12.33
N LYS A 4 25.68 9.70 11.76
CA LYS A 4 24.68 8.90 11.06
C LYS A 4 23.50 8.69 12.02
N SER A 5 22.43 9.43 11.80
CA SER A 5 21.17 9.20 12.51
C SER A 5 20.66 7.82 12.09
N SER A 6 20.68 6.87 13.03
CA SER A 6 20.29 5.47 12.85
C SER A 6 18.78 5.26 12.74
N GLY A 7 18.04 6.23 12.19
CA GLY A 7 16.62 6.07 11.95
C GLY A 7 16.43 5.14 10.76
N THR A 8 15.82 3.98 10.97
CA THR A 8 15.40 3.11 9.87
C THR A 8 14.46 3.90 8.97
N ASP A 9 14.77 3.88 7.68
CA ASP A 9 13.89 4.39 6.65
C ASP A 9 13.00 3.24 6.21
N THR A 10 11.68 3.40 6.32
CA THR A 10 10.74 2.29 6.11
C THR A 10 9.56 2.77 5.31
N VAL A 11 9.27 2.11 4.20
CA VAL A 11 8.07 2.34 3.40
C VAL A 11 7.00 1.34 3.81
N ILE A 12 5.80 1.84 4.13
CA ILE A 12 4.66 1.04 4.56
C ILE A 12 3.52 1.22 3.56
N LEU A 13 3.02 0.11 3.03
CA LEU A 13 1.81 0.04 2.21
C LEU A 13 0.65 -0.49 3.07
N GLY A 14 -0.37 0.34 3.29
CA GLY A 14 -1.62 -0.05 3.93
C GLY A 14 -2.70 -0.34 2.89
N ILE A 15 -3.46 -1.41 3.09
CA ILE A 15 -4.59 -1.83 2.27
C ILE A 15 -5.84 -1.93 3.14
N ASP A 16 -6.92 -1.27 2.71
CA ASP A 16 -8.28 -1.41 3.26
C ASP A 16 -9.14 -2.14 2.21
N PRO A 17 -9.42 -3.45 2.40
CA PRO A 17 -10.15 -4.24 1.42
C PRO A 17 -11.66 -3.96 1.46
N GLY A 18 -12.26 -3.67 0.31
CA GLY A 18 -13.70 -3.57 0.15
C GLY A 18 -14.24 -4.33 -1.07
N THR A 19 -15.51 -4.74 -1.00
CA THR A 19 -16.20 -5.55 -2.03
C THR A 19 -16.29 -4.88 -3.42
N TYR A 20 -16.24 -3.55 -3.43
CA TYR A 20 -16.43 -2.73 -4.64
C TYR A 20 -15.35 -1.67 -4.81
N ILE A 21 -14.77 -1.19 -3.72
CA ILE A 21 -13.68 -0.24 -3.72
C ILE A 21 -12.65 -0.77 -2.73
N LEU A 22 -11.40 -0.87 -3.16
CA LEU A 22 -10.28 -1.19 -2.29
C LEU A 22 -9.44 0.07 -2.11
N GLY A 23 -9.24 0.50 -0.87
CA GLY A 23 -8.42 1.64 -0.51
C GLY A 23 -6.96 1.25 -0.31
N TYR A 24 -6.03 2.14 -0.66
CA TYR A 24 -4.64 2.00 -0.27
C TYR A 24 -4.04 3.34 0.17
N GLY A 25 -3.05 3.25 1.05
CA GLY A 25 -2.22 4.37 1.48
C GLY A 25 -0.77 3.96 1.59
N VAL A 26 0.14 4.87 1.25
CA VAL A 26 1.58 4.67 1.36
C VAL A 26 2.17 5.78 2.21
N ILE A 27 2.92 5.38 3.23
CA ILE A 27 3.71 6.30 4.05
C ILE A 27 5.17 5.86 4.08
N ARG A 28 6.06 6.83 4.28
CA ARG A 28 7.46 6.60 4.59
C ARG A 28 7.71 7.05 6.02
N VAL A 29 8.28 6.18 6.85
CA VAL A 29 8.68 6.51 8.21
C VAL A 29 10.16 6.86 8.19
N TYR A 30 10.47 8.14 8.42
CA TYR A 30 11.84 8.62 8.53
C TYR A 30 12.08 9.22 9.91
N ARG A 31 13.07 8.70 10.64
CA ARG A 31 13.37 9.11 12.03
C ARG A 31 12.12 9.14 12.91
N ASN A 32 11.32 8.08 12.83
CA ASN A 32 10.08 7.92 13.58
C ASN A 32 8.99 8.97 13.27
N LYS A 33 9.08 9.65 12.12
CA LYS A 33 8.05 10.57 11.64
C LYS A 33 7.40 10.00 10.37
N PRO A 34 6.08 9.85 10.33
CA PRO A 34 5.38 9.45 9.12
C PRO A 34 5.39 10.61 8.12
N VAL A 35 5.69 10.29 6.87
CA VAL A 35 5.67 11.19 5.73
C VAL A 35 4.73 10.58 4.70
N TYR A 36 3.76 11.36 4.24
CA TYR A 36 2.86 10.96 3.17
C TYR A 36 3.64 10.67 1.88
N VAL A 37 3.29 9.59 1.19
CA VAL A 37 3.87 9.24 -0.12
C VAL A 37 2.79 9.26 -1.20
N ASP A 38 1.76 8.44 -1.06
CA ASP A 38 0.65 8.36 -2.03
C ASP A 38 -0.58 7.72 -1.37
N MET A 39 -1.76 7.90 -1.95
CA MET A 39 -2.97 7.17 -1.58
C MET A 39 -3.93 7.07 -2.75
N GLY A 40 -4.81 6.08 -2.73
CA GLY A 40 -5.80 5.94 -3.80
C GLY A 40 -6.81 4.85 -3.56
N VAL A 41 -7.62 4.62 -4.58
CA VAL A 41 -8.66 3.60 -4.59
C VAL A 41 -8.63 2.80 -5.88
N ILE A 42 -8.94 1.52 -5.78
CA ILE A 42 -9.14 0.61 -6.90
C ILE A 42 -10.64 0.31 -7.00
N ASP A 43 -11.25 0.70 -8.11
CA ASP A 43 -12.68 0.50 -8.37
C ASP A 43 -12.94 -0.86 -9.01
N LEU A 44 -13.57 -1.75 -8.25
CA LEU A 44 -13.91 -3.12 -8.64
C LEU A 44 -15.37 -3.24 -9.08
N ARG A 45 -16.15 -2.15 -9.13
CA ARG A 45 -17.59 -2.20 -9.49
C ARG A 45 -17.86 -2.72 -10.89
N LYS A 46 -16.90 -2.54 -11.81
CA LYS A 46 -16.98 -3.01 -13.19
C LYS A 46 -16.55 -4.47 -13.37
N ILE A 47 -16.06 -5.11 -12.30
CA ILE A 47 -15.60 -6.49 -12.34
C ILE A 47 -16.77 -7.41 -11.96
N GLY A 48 -17.11 -8.34 -12.84
CA GLY A 48 -18.35 -9.11 -12.76
C GLY A 48 -18.35 -10.11 -11.61
N THR A 49 -17.48 -11.10 -11.68
CA THR A 49 -17.47 -12.21 -10.72
C THR A 49 -16.56 -11.97 -9.53
N HIS A 50 -16.83 -12.65 -8.43
CA HIS A 50 -16.00 -12.60 -7.23
C HIS A 50 -14.56 -13.07 -7.50
N PHE A 51 -14.37 -14.14 -8.29
CA PHE A 51 -13.05 -14.63 -8.64
C PHE A 51 -12.26 -13.64 -9.50
N GLU A 52 -12.91 -12.98 -10.46
CA GLU A 52 -12.28 -11.92 -11.24
C GLU A 52 -11.86 -10.72 -10.37
N LYS A 53 -12.66 -10.39 -9.33
CA LYS A 53 -12.29 -9.34 -8.36
C LYS A 53 -11.04 -9.71 -7.59
N ILE A 54 -10.92 -10.95 -7.11
CA ILE A 54 -9.71 -11.42 -6.43
C ILE A 54 -8.48 -11.33 -7.35
N ALA A 55 -8.63 -11.74 -8.62
CA ALA A 55 -7.55 -11.64 -9.60
C ALA A 55 -7.17 -10.18 -9.90
N GLU A 56 -8.14 -9.26 -9.94
CA GLU A 56 -7.89 -7.82 -10.07
C GLU A 56 -7.17 -7.26 -8.85
N ILE A 57 -7.64 -7.58 -7.64
CA ILE A 57 -7.01 -7.16 -6.38
C ILE A 57 -5.54 -7.60 -6.37
N TYR A 58 -5.27 -8.88 -6.68
CA TYR A 58 -3.90 -9.40 -6.76
C TYR A 58 -3.04 -8.59 -7.73
N ARG A 59 -3.51 -8.37 -8.96
CA ARG A 59 -2.77 -7.60 -9.98
C ARG A 59 -2.52 -6.16 -9.56
N GLN A 60 -3.47 -5.53 -8.86
CA GLN A 60 -3.31 -4.14 -8.42
C GLN A 60 -2.36 -4.04 -7.24
N VAL A 61 -2.44 -4.95 -6.26
CA VAL A 61 -1.50 -5.01 -5.14
C VAL A 61 -0.08 -5.31 -5.64
N ASP A 62 0.09 -6.22 -6.59
CA ASP A 62 1.38 -6.51 -7.21
C ASP A 62 2.01 -5.26 -7.87
N LYS A 63 1.19 -4.48 -8.59
CA LYS A 63 1.62 -3.17 -9.15
C LYS A 63 2.01 -2.17 -8.06
N LEU A 64 1.26 -2.09 -6.97
CA LEU A 64 1.59 -1.20 -5.85
C LEU A 64 2.91 -1.60 -5.20
N ILE A 65 3.13 -2.90 -4.98
CA ILE A 65 4.38 -3.45 -4.46
C ILE A 65 5.54 -3.11 -5.40
N GLY A 66 5.40 -3.38 -6.72
CA GLY A 66 6.43 -3.06 -7.70
C GLY A 66 6.69 -1.57 -7.88
N ARG A 67 5.69 -0.70 -7.60
CA ARG A 67 5.85 0.76 -7.67
C ARG A 67 6.54 1.32 -6.43
N PHE A 68 6.14 0.88 -5.23
CA PHE A 68 6.54 1.51 -3.98
C PHE A 68 7.62 0.75 -3.22
N HIS A 69 7.89 -0.51 -3.56
CA HIS A 69 8.83 -1.40 -2.88
C HIS A 69 8.68 -1.32 -1.34
N PRO A 70 7.47 -1.58 -0.79
CA PRO A 70 7.23 -1.44 0.63
C PRO A 70 8.03 -2.48 1.42
N ASP A 71 8.58 -2.06 2.56
CA ASP A 71 9.20 -2.96 3.54
C ASP A 71 8.14 -3.68 4.37
N ILE A 72 7.00 -3.02 4.60
CA ILE A 72 5.89 -3.52 5.40
C ILE A 72 4.60 -3.38 4.60
N LEU A 73 3.83 -4.45 4.55
CA LEU A 73 2.46 -4.44 4.06
C LEU A 73 1.50 -4.66 5.24
N SER A 74 0.48 -3.81 5.36
CA SER A 74 -0.55 -3.86 6.39
C SER A 74 -1.93 -3.98 5.74
N ILE A 75 -2.80 -4.81 6.31
CA ILE A 75 -4.18 -5.04 5.84
C ILE A 75 -5.12 -4.92 7.04
N GLU A 76 -6.27 -4.28 6.85
CA GLU A 76 -7.34 -4.23 7.86
C GLU A 76 -8.05 -5.61 7.99
N SER A 77 -8.40 -5.98 9.23
CA SER A 77 -9.10 -7.23 9.57
C SER A 77 -10.60 -7.05 9.68
#